data_AF-A0AAU9CH13-F1
#
_entry.id   AF-A0AAU9CH13-F1
#
_cell.length_a   1.000
_cell.length_b   1.000
_cell.length_c   1.000
_cell.angle_alpha   90.00
_cell.angle_beta   90.00
_cell.angle_gamma   90.00
#
_symmetry.space_group_name_H-M   'P 1'
#
loop_
_entity.id
_entity.type
_entity.pdbx_description
1 polymer ?
#
loop_
_entity_poly.entity_id
_entity_poly.type
_entity_poly.pdbx_seq_one_letter_code
_entity_poly.pdbx_strand_id
1 'polypeptide(L)'
;MARMRALSIEDEADLCDLWPKLGTKRCAEHFGCSQNTIKRAVTRLGLRDGPRPRTPRKKPKTQEAPAPEEEEAGRLPKLHKLEALLSQQLTEAPPGAVAALSKEYRAVLTEIEQEEDGGDDDDPFELLAASIASKLHS
;
A
#
# COMPACT_ATOMS: atom_id res chain seq x y z
N MET A 1 6.01 -36.33 -18.84
CA MET A 1 6.55 -34.97 -19.08
C MET A 1 5.51 -34.20 -19.89
N ALA A 2 4.93 -33.12 -19.34
CA ALA A 2 3.88 -32.36 -20.02
C ALA A 2 4.47 -31.58 -21.20
N ARG A 3 3.81 -31.64 -22.37
CA ARG A 3 4.23 -30.92 -23.58
C ARG A 3 4.17 -29.41 -23.33
N MET A 4 5.30 -28.72 -23.45
CA MET A 4 5.38 -27.28 -23.25
C MET A 4 4.75 -26.58 -24.46
N ARG A 5 3.61 -25.91 -24.26
CA ARG A 5 2.99 -25.04 -25.26
C ARG A 5 3.83 -23.76 -25.40
N ALA A 6 4.19 -23.41 -26.64
CA ALA A 6 4.80 -22.13 -26.95
C ALA A 6 3.72 -21.04 -26.98
N LEU A 7 4.03 -19.81 -26.54
CA LEU A 7 3.12 -18.68 -26.68
C LEU A 7 3.01 -18.29 -28.15
N SER A 8 1.77 -18.14 -28.62
CA SER A 8 1.43 -17.52 -29.90
C SER A 8 1.67 -16.01 -29.84
N ILE A 9 1.68 -15.36 -31.01
CA ILE A 9 1.74 -13.89 -31.11
C ILE A 9 0.53 -13.24 -30.41
N GLU A 10 -0.64 -13.87 -30.50
CA GLU A 10 -1.86 -13.43 -29.79
C GLU A 10 -1.68 -13.54 -28.26
N ASP A 11 -1.09 -14.65 -27.79
CA ASP A 11 -0.80 -14.86 -26.36
C ASP A 11 0.22 -13.83 -25.83
N GLU A 12 1.11 -13.31 -26.68
CA GLU A 12 2.09 -12.27 -26.32
C GLU A 12 1.45 -10.89 -26.12
N ALA A 13 0.40 -10.56 -26.89
CA ALA A 13 -0.37 -9.34 -26.70
C ALA A 13 -1.15 -9.39 -25.38
N ASP A 14 -1.86 -10.49 -25.13
CA ASP A 14 -2.58 -10.71 -23.88
C ASP A 14 -1.63 -10.75 -22.67
N LEU A 15 -0.40 -11.25 -22.86
CA LEU A 15 0.62 -11.26 -21.82
C LEU A 15 1.01 -9.83 -21.43
N CYS A 16 1.12 -8.88 -22.36
CA CYS A 16 1.44 -7.49 -22.03
C CYS A 16 0.36 -6.85 -21.13
N ASP A 17 -0.92 -7.10 -21.40
CA ASP A 17 -2.04 -6.55 -20.64
C ASP A 17 -2.20 -7.20 -19.25
N LEU A 18 -1.91 -8.49 -19.16
CA LEU A 18 -2.08 -9.29 -17.94
C LEU A 18 -0.84 -9.29 -17.03
N TRP A 19 0.35 -9.09 -17.59
CA TRP A 19 1.63 -9.11 -16.88
C TRP A 19 1.68 -8.18 -15.65
N PRO A 20 1.30 -6.90 -15.74
CA PRO A 20 1.33 -6.00 -14.58
C PRO A 20 0.34 -6.41 -13.49
N LYS A 21 -0.71 -7.17 -13.82
CA LYS A 21 -1.79 -7.56 -12.88
C LYS A 21 -1.54 -8.90 -12.20
N LEU A 22 -1.04 -9.88 -12.94
CA LEU A 22 -1.03 -11.29 -12.53
C LEU A 22 0.38 -11.81 -12.17
N GLY A 23 1.42 -11.29 -12.84
CA GLY A 23 2.80 -11.75 -12.71
C GLY A 23 3.04 -13.21 -13.12
N THR A 24 4.31 -13.62 -13.03
CA THR A 24 4.83 -14.86 -13.63
C THR A 24 4.00 -16.12 -13.36
N LYS A 25 3.59 -16.36 -12.11
CA LYS A 25 2.91 -17.60 -11.74
C LYS A 25 1.50 -17.68 -12.34
N ARG A 26 0.71 -16.62 -12.20
CA ARG A 26 -0.67 -16.60 -12.71
C ARG A 26 -0.72 -16.48 -14.23
N CYS A 27 0.22 -15.77 -14.85
CA CYS A 27 0.34 -15.78 -16.31
C CYS A 27 0.65 -17.21 -16.82
N ALA A 28 1.54 -17.95 -16.15
CA ALA A 28 1.85 -19.32 -16.53
C ALA A 28 0.62 -20.24 -16.42
N GLU A 29 -0.18 -20.08 -15.37
CA GLU A 29 -1.46 -20.80 -15.20
C GLU A 29 -2.50 -20.39 -16.27
N HIS A 30 -2.60 -19.09 -16.58
CA HIS A 30 -3.53 -18.55 -17.58
C HIS A 30 -3.25 -19.06 -18.99
N PHE A 31 -1.98 -19.04 -19.41
CA PHE A 31 -1.56 -19.50 -20.74
C PHE A 31 -1.28 -21.00 -20.80
N GLY A 32 -1.44 -21.74 -19.69
CA GLY A 32 -1.18 -23.18 -19.61
C GLY A 32 0.27 -23.56 -19.96
N CYS A 33 1.24 -22.69 -19.65
CA CYS A 33 2.64 -22.87 -19.99
C CYS A 33 3.55 -22.84 -18.75
N SER A 34 4.85 -23.06 -18.95
CA SER A 34 5.79 -23.02 -17.84
C SER A 34 6.10 -21.57 -17.43
N GLN A 35 6.34 -21.34 -16.13
CA GLN A 35 6.81 -20.03 -15.64
C GLN A 35 8.09 -19.56 -16.34
N ASN A 36 8.95 -20.50 -16.78
CA ASN A 36 10.17 -20.17 -17.50
C ASN A 36 9.87 -19.65 -18.93
N THR A 37 8.82 -20.17 -19.58
CA THR A 37 8.34 -19.67 -20.87
C THR A 37 7.88 -18.21 -20.75
N ILE A 38 7.11 -17.90 -19.70
CA ILE A 38 6.67 -16.52 -19.42
C ILE A 38 7.85 -15.59 -19.15
N LYS A 39 8.83 -15.98 -18.32
CA LYS A 39 10.02 -15.16 -18.05
C LYS A 39 10.81 -14.83 -19.32
N ARG A 40 10.96 -15.80 -20.22
CA ARG A 40 11.63 -15.58 -21.52
C ARG A 40 10.83 -14.66 -22.43
N ALA A 41 9.51 -14.81 -22.47
CA ALA A 41 8.63 -13.94 -23.24
C ALA A 41 8.69 -12.49 -22.72
N VAL A 42 8.58 -12.28 -21.41
CA VAL A 42 8.68 -10.97 -20.75
C VAL A 42 10.02 -10.30 -21.01
N THR A 43 11.12 -11.05 -20.92
CA THR A 43 12.46 -10.52 -21.21
C THR A 43 12.58 -10.12 -22.69
N ARG A 44 12.04 -10.93 -23.60
CA ARG A 44 12.04 -10.65 -25.05
C ARG A 44 11.16 -9.45 -25.41
N LEU A 45 10.03 -9.26 -24.72
CA LEU A 45 9.10 -8.15 -24.91
C LEU A 45 9.53 -6.88 -24.15
N GLY A 46 10.63 -6.91 -23.39
CA GLY A 46 11.13 -5.75 -22.65
C GLY A 46 10.20 -5.28 -21.51
N LEU A 47 9.29 -6.13 -21.06
CA LEU A 47 8.34 -5.82 -19.99
C LEU A 47 9.09 -5.73 -18.64
N ARG A 48 9.20 -4.52 -18.07
CA ARG A 48 9.74 -4.31 -16.71
C ARG A 48 8.66 -4.50 -15.64
N ASP A 49 9.08 -5.07 -14.51
CA ASP A 49 8.32 -5.27 -13.27
C ASP A 49 6.94 -5.96 -13.43
N GLY A 50 6.94 -7.29 -13.36
CA GLY A 50 5.74 -8.01 -12.90
C GLY A 50 5.67 -7.99 -11.37
N PRO A 51 4.48 -8.15 -10.75
CA PRO A 51 4.32 -8.08 -9.30
C PRO A 51 5.35 -8.97 -8.61
N ARG A 52 6.21 -8.34 -7.79
CA ARG A 52 7.34 -9.00 -7.12
C ARG A 52 6.86 -10.29 -6.43
N PRO A 53 7.58 -11.41 -6.58
CA PRO A 53 7.21 -12.64 -5.90
C PRO A 53 7.29 -12.42 -4.37
N ARG A 54 6.12 -12.34 -3.71
CA ARG A 54 6.02 -12.42 -2.26
C ARG A 54 6.49 -13.82 -1.86
N THR A 55 7.68 -13.91 -1.28
CA THR A 55 8.22 -15.13 -0.69
C THR A 55 7.24 -15.70 0.35
N PRO A 56 7.01 -17.02 0.41
CA PRO A 56 6.08 -17.60 1.38
C PRO A 56 6.73 -17.61 2.76
N ARG A 57 6.40 -16.64 3.62
CA ARG A 57 6.61 -16.79 5.06
C ARG A 57 5.46 -17.64 5.64
N LYS A 58 5.84 -18.66 6.40
CA LYS A 58 4.94 -19.59 7.11
C LYS A 58 3.83 -18.83 7.87
N LYS A 59 2.60 -19.32 7.72
CA LYS A 59 1.36 -19.00 8.46
C LYS A 59 1.46 -19.49 9.93
N PRO A 60 0.63 -18.99 10.91
CA PRO A 60 -0.83 -18.94 10.74
C PRO A 60 -1.66 -17.78 11.36
N LYS A 61 -2.81 -17.59 10.67
CA LYS A 61 -4.12 -17.00 11.04
C LYS A 61 -4.18 -15.58 11.59
N THR A 62 -4.87 -14.68 10.87
CA THR A 62 -6.30 -14.33 11.05
C THR A 62 -6.77 -13.47 9.85
N GLN A 63 -8.07 -13.52 9.55
CA GLN A 63 -8.82 -12.82 8.48
C GLN A 63 -8.60 -11.29 8.58
N GLU A 64 -8.67 -10.43 7.54
CA GLU A 64 -9.62 -10.24 6.44
C GLU A 64 -8.96 -9.31 5.37
N ALA A 65 -9.48 -9.25 4.15
CA ALA A 65 -9.04 -8.35 3.05
C ALA A 65 -9.72 -6.96 3.16
N PRO A 66 -9.36 -5.87 2.43
CA PRO A 66 -8.63 -5.81 1.14
C PRO A 66 -7.60 -4.65 0.95
N ALA A 67 -6.98 -4.62 -0.25
CA ALA A 67 -6.21 -3.55 -0.90
C ALA A 67 -4.88 -3.07 -0.23
N PRO A 68 -3.88 -2.69 -1.04
CA PRO A 68 -3.81 -1.27 -1.38
C PRO A 68 -3.49 -1.09 -2.87
N GLU A 69 -4.48 -0.63 -3.61
CA GLU A 69 -4.25 0.57 -4.40
C GLU A 69 -4.28 1.70 -3.37
N GLU A 70 -3.22 2.50 -3.26
CA GLU A 70 -3.26 3.85 -2.67
C GLU A 70 -1.86 4.45 -2.84
N GLU A 71 -1.66 4.99 -4.04
CA GLU A 71 -0.98 6.26 -4.17
C GLU A 71 -1.56 7.22 -3.12
N GLU A 72 -0.68 7.89 -2.37
CA GLU A 72 -0.99 9.01 -1.48
C GLU A 72 -2.01 8.78 -0.35
N ALA A 73 -1.74 7.85 0.56
CA ALA A 73 -2.40 7.89 1.87
C ALA A 73 -1.88 9.12 2.67
N GLY A 74 -2.76 10.12 2.87
CA GLY A 74 -2.54 11.32 3.67
C GLY A 74 -2.11 11.05 5.12
N ARG A 75 -2.04 12.09 5.97
CA ARG A 75 -1.60 11.93 7.37
C ARG A 75 -2.60 11.09 8.20
N LEU A 76 -3.91 11.32 8.06
CA LEU A 76 -4.99 10.54 8.71
C LEU A 76 -4.87 9.01 8.58
N PRO A 77 -4.80 8.40 7.38
CA PRO A 77 -4.72 6.94 7.26
C PRO A 77 -3.44 6.35 7.89
N LYS A 78 -2.36 7.15 8.00
CA LYS A 78 -1.16 6.74 8.74
C LYS A 78 -1.38 6.76 10.25
N LEU A 79 -2.11 7.75 10.77
CA LEU A 79 -2.45 7.85 12.19
C LEU A 79 -3.37 6.71 12.63
N HIS A 80 -4.41 6.37 11.88
CA HIS A 80 -5.25 5.18 12.16
C HIS A 80 -4.46 3.88 12.12
N LYS A 81 -3.46 3.77 11.23
CA LYS A 81 -2.58 2.60 11.21
C LYS A 81 -1.69 2.53 12.46
N LEU A 82 -1.22 3.66 12.98
CA LEU A 82 -0.47 3.72 14.23
C LEU A 82 -1.34 3.40 15.44
N GLU A 83 -2.58 3.88 15.47
CA GLU A 83 -3.60 3.54 16.48
C GLU A 83 -3.82 2.02 16.55
N ALA A 84 -4.02 1.37 15.39
CA ALA A 84 -4.22 -0.09 15.30
C ALA A 84 -3.01 -0.88 15.82
N LEU A 85 -1.78 -0.40 15.57
CA LEU A 85 -0.57 -1.04 16.07
C LEU A 85 -0.39 -0.85 17.58
N LEU A 86 -0.66 0.35 18.09
CA LEU A 86 -0.54 0.65 19.52
C LEU A 86 -1.60 -0.07 20.36
N SER A 87 -2.84 -0.19 19.87
CA SER A 87 -3.90 -0.98 20.54
C SER A 87 -3.56 -2.46 20.59
N GLN A 88 -2.99 -3.03 19.52
CA GLN A 88 -2.48 -4.40 19.51
C GLN A 88 -1.34 -4.57 20.52
N GLN A 89 -0.38 -3.64 20.55
CA GLN A 89 0.73 -3.70 21.50
C GLN A 89 0.26 -3.58 22.95
N LEU A 90 -0.75 -2.73 23.24
CA LEU A 90 -1.36 -2.63 24.57
C LEU A 90 -2.00 -3.94 25.02
N THR A 91 -2.63 -4.67 24.09
CA THR A 91 -3.25 -5.97 24.37
C THR A 91 -2.21 -7.04 24.71
N GLU A 92 -1.02 -6.96 24.10
CA GLU A 92 0.07 -7.93 24.29
C GLU A 92 1.13 -7.48 25.32
N ALA A 93 0.99 -6.27 25.87
CA ALA A 93 2.05 -5.62 26.65
C ALA A 93 2.23 -6.21 28.06
N PRO A 94 3.49 -6.34 28.53
CA PRO A 94 3.78 -6.57 29.94
C PRO A 94 3.48 -5.30 30.77
N PRO A 95 3.15 -5.44 32.08
CA PRO A 95 2.67 -4.34 32.92
C PRO A 95 3.62 -3.14 33.01
N GLY A 96 4.93 -3.33 32.82
CA GLY A 96 5.91 -2.25 32.81
C GLY A 96 5.87 -1.34 31.58
N ALA A 97 5.31 -1.80 30.46
CA ALA A 97 5.23 -1.06 29.20
C ALA A 97 3.87 -0.38 28.98
N VAL A 98 2.83 -0.82 29.70
CA VAL A 98 1.43 -0.36 29.53
C VAL A 98 1.31 1.15 29.70
N ALA A 99 1.98 1.74 30.68
CA ALA A 99 1.89 3.18 30.94
C ALA A 99 2.48 4.03 29.80
N ALA A 100 3.62 3.60 29.24
CA ALA A 100 4.24 4.27 28.11
C ALA A 100 3.39 4.11 26.84
N LEU A 101 2.97 2.88 26.54
CA LEU A 101 2.11 2.60 25.38
C LEU A 101 0.76 3.31 25.46
N SER A 102 0.17 3.43 26.65
CA SER A 102 -1.09 4.15 26.86
C SER A 102 -0.95 5.65 26.62
N LYS A 103 0.23 6.22 26.92
CA LYS A 103 0.53 7.63 26.65
C LYS A 103 0.63 7.88 25.15
N GLU A 104 1.37 7.04 24.44
CA GLU A 104 1.50 7.11 22.98
C GLU A 104 0.15 6.91 22.29
N TYR A 105 -0.66 5.94 22.76
CA TYR A 105 -2.00 5.69 22.22
C TYR A 105 -2.91 6.90 22.35
N ARG A 106 -2.93 7.57 23.52
CA ARG A 106 -3.71 8.80 23.71
C ARG A 106 -3.22 9.95 22.85
N ALA A 107 -1.91 10.08 22.66
CA ALA A 107 -1.34 11.13 21.80
C ALA A 107 -1.79 10.95 20.35
N VAL A 108 -1.78 9.72 19.84
CA VAL A 108 -2.27 9.42 18.49
C VAL A 108 -3.76 9.71 18.34
N LEU A 109 -4.59 9.38 19.33
CA LEU A 109 -6.03 9.71 19.28
C LEU A 109 -6.27 11.23 19.23
N THR A 110 -5.54 12.01 20.03
CA THR A 110 -5.65 13.47 19.98
C THR A 110 -5.21 14.05 18.63
N GLU A 111 -4.20 13.46 18.00
CA GLU A 111 -3.73 13.89 16.68
C GLU A 111 -4.72 13.51 15.56
N ILE A 112 -5.41 12.37 15.70
CA ILE A 112 -6.51 11.99 14.81
C ILE A 112 -7.68 12.98 14.96
N GLU A 113 -8.12 13.25 16.19
CA GLU A 113 -9.19 14.22 16.45
C GLU A 113 -8.87 15.61 15.87
N GLN A 114 -7.65 16.10 16.04
CA GLN A 114 -7.22 17.40 15.46
C GLN A 114 -7.25 17.42 13.94
N GLU A 115 -6.92 16.30 13.32
CA GLU A 115 -6.86 16.18 11.86
C GLU A 115 -8.26 15.89 11.26
N GLU A 116 -9.17 15.26 12.02
CA GLU A 116 -10.56 14.96 11.65
C GLU A 116 -11.52 16.13 11.87
N ASP A 117 -11.39 16.90 12.96
CA ASP A 117 -12.25 18.05 13.27
C ASP A 117 -12.01 19.27 12.35
N GLY A 118 -11.15 19.10 11.35
CA GLY A 118 -10.64 20.20 10.55
C GLY A 118 -9.55 20.87 11.34
N GLY A 119 -8.32 20.40 11.11
CA GLY A 119 -7.18 21.27 11.35
C GLY A 119 -7.45 22.54 10.57
N ASP A 120 -7.68 23.65 11.29
CA ASP A 120 -7.18 24.95 10.87
C ASP A 120 -5.67 24.75 10.64
N ASP A 121 -5.31 24.14 9.52
CA ASP A 121 -4.27 24.71 8.70
C ASP A 121 -4.80 26.11 8.40
N ASP A 122 -4.52 27.03 9.32
CA ASP A 122 -4.17 28.39 8.97
C ASP A 122 -3.07 28.23 7.91
N ASP A 123 -3.51 27.99 6.68
CA ASP A 123 -2.67 27.70 5.55
C ASP A 123 -1.65 28.85 5.59
N PRO A 124 -0.35 28.60 5.73
CA PRO A 124 0.62 29.67 5.92
C PRO A 124 0.54 30.68 4.76
N PHE A 125 0.00 30.22 3.63
CA PHE A 125 -0.40 31.02 2.50
C PHE A 125 -1.67 31.87 2.71
N GLU A 126 -2.72 31.37 3.37
CA GLU A 126 -3.90 32.14 3.77
C GLU A 126 -3.58 33.20 4.82
N LEU A 127 -2.75 32.89 5.83
CA LEU A 127 -2.26 33.88 6.79
C LEU A 127 -1.44 34.99 6.11
N LEU A 128 -0.61 34.62 5.13
CA LEU A 128 0.13 35.58 4.31
C LEU A 128 -0.82 36.41 3.44
N ALA A 129 -1.82 35.79 2.81
CA ALA A 129 -2.81 36.46 1.99
C ALA A 129 -3.64 37.45 2.81
N ALA A 130 -4.07 37.07 4.03
CA ALA A 130 -4.76 37.95 4.97
C ALA A 130 -3.86 39.11 5.44
N SER A 131 -2.57 38.86 5.66
CA SER A 131 -1.59 39.91 6.02
C SER A 131 -1.33 40.91 4.88
N ILE A 132 -1.34 40.45 3.63
CA ILE A 132 -1.20 41.32 2.45
C ILE A 132 -2.50 42.09 2.21
N ALA A 133 -3.66 41.43 2.31
CA ALA A 133 -4.96 42.05 2.11
C ALA A 133 -5.25 43.15 3.15
N SER A 134 -4.87 42.94 4.42
CA SER A 134 -5.02 43.96 5.47
C SER A 134 -4.11 45.17 5.27
N LYS A 135 -2.93 45.00 4.64
CA LYS A 135 -2.03 46.11 4.27
C LYS A 135 -2.45 46.90 3.05
N LEU A 136 -3.31 46.34 2.18
CA LEU A 136 -3.83 47.02 0.99
C LEU A 136 -5.10 47.85 1.27
N HIS A 137 -5.76 47.62 2.41
CA HIS A 137 -6.98 48.32 2.83
C HIS A 137 -6.75 49.31 3.99
N SER A 138 -5.50 49.60 4.37
CA SER A 138 -5.07 50.73 5.22
C SER A 138 -4.33 51.76 4.39
#